data_AF-A0A6J4XSL2-F1
#
_entry.id   AF-A0A6J4XSL2-F1
#
_cell.length_a   1.000
_cell.length_b   1.000
_cell.length_c   1.000
_cell.angle_alpha   90.00
_cell.angle_beta   90.00
_cell.angle_gamma   90.00
#
_symmetry.space_group_name_H-M   'P 1'
#
loop_
_entity.id
_entity.type
_entity.pdbx_description
1 polymer ?
#
loop_
_entity_poly.entity_id
_entity_poly.type
_entity_poly.pdbx_seq_one_letter_code
_entity_poly.pdbx_strand_id
1 'polypeptide(L)'
;MRCPKCRHENHSGAKFCNECAAKLELVCSECRTVNPPGSKFCNQCAHNLTVTPSDPAPIELSFDEKLDKIRRYLPKGLTDKILSQRDRIEGERKQVTVMFCDMEGFTALAEKL
;
A
#
# COMPACT_ATOMS: atom_id res chain seq x y z
N MET A 1 -10.53 -15.84 17.30
CA MET A 1 -9.98 -14.49 17.60
C MET A 1 -9.75 -14.35 19.10
N ARG A 2 -8.69 -13.65 19.53
CA ARG A 2 -8.31 -13.56 20.94
C ARG A 2 -8.87 -12.29 21.60
N CYS A 3 -9.56 -12.41 22.72
CA CYS A 3 -10.11 -11.27 23.46
C CYS A 3 -8.98 -10.36 23.98
N PRO A 4 -9.00 -9.04 23.74
CA PRO A 4 -7.95 -8.14 24.21
C PRO A 4 -7.94 -7.97 25.74
N LYS A 5 -9.08 -8.19 26.42
CA LYS A 5 -9.22 -7.99 27.87
C LYS A 5 -8.76 -9.20 28.70
N CYS A 6 -9.19 -10.41 28.34
CA CYS A 6 -8.91 -11.64 29.11
C CYS A 6 -8.09 -12.69 28.36
N ARG A 7 -7.76 -12.45 27.09
CA ARG A 7 -7.01 -13.38 26.21
C ARG A 7 -7.71 -14.70 25.88
N HIS A 8 -8.99 -14.87 26.22
CA HIS A 8 -9.80 -16.01 25.78
C HIS A 8 -9.91 -16.11 24.26
N GLU A 9 -9.92 -17.33 23.74
CA GLU A 9 -10.12 -17.59 22.31
C GLU A 9 -11.62 -17.70 21.99
N ASN A 10 -12.11 -16.81 21.12
CA ASN A 10 -13.50 -16.74 20.69
C ASN A 10 -13.65 -17.11 19.21
N HIS A 11 -14.85 -17.51 18.78
CA HIS A 11 -15.15 -17.74 17.37
C HIS A 11 -15.03 -16.44 16.54
N SER A 12 -14.76 -16.55 15.25
CA SER A 12 -14.48 -15.40 14.35
C SER A 12 -15.64 -14.42 14.14
N GLY A 13 -16.85 -14.76 14.59
CA GLY A 13 -18.05 -13.89 14.52
C GLY A 13 -18.57 -13.41 15.88
N ALA A 14 -17.82 -13.64 16.96
CA ALA A 14 -18.27 -13.34 18.32
C ALA A 14 -18.33 -11.82 18.57
N LYS A 15 -19.51 -11.25 18.82
CA LYS A 15 -19.64 -9.82 19.14
C LYS A 15 -19.14 -9.46 20.54
N PHE A 16 -19.19 -10.43 21.46
CA PHE A 16 -18.75 -10.32 22.84
C PHE A 16 -17.88 -11.53 23.21
N CYS A 17 -17.02 -11.37 24.19
CA CYS A 17 -16.22 -12.45 24.74
C CYS A 17 -17.10 -13.41 25.56
N ASN A 18 -17.03 -14.70 25.27
CA ASN A 18 -17.78 -15.74 25.98
C ASN A 18 -17.34 -15.96 27.43
N GLU A 19 -16.15 -15.48 27.83
CA GLU A 19 -15.64 -15.62 29.20
C GLU A 19 -15.86 -14.36 30.06
N CYS A 20 -15.63 -13.16 29.50
CA CYS A 20 -15.62 -11.91 30.29
C CYS A 20 -16.64 -10.85 29.83
N ALA A 21 -17.50 -11.18 28.87
CA ALA A 21 -18.53 -10.31 28.28
C ALA A 21 -18.00 -9.01 27.64
N ALA A 22 -16.69 -8.85 27.46
CA ALA A 22 -16.12 -7.69 26.79
C ALA A 22 -16.53 -7.63 25.31
N LYS A 23 -16.85 -6.43 24.81
CA LYS A 23 -17.18 -6.20 23.40
C LYS A 23 -15.95 -6.42 22.51
N LEU A 24 -16.11 -7.15 21.41
CA LEU A 24 -15.03 -7.51 20.48
C LEU A 24 -15.07 -6.71 19.16
N GLU A 25 -16.12 -5.92 18.94
CA GLU A 25 -16.24 -5.02 17.79
C GLU A 25 -15.20 -3.88 17.88
N LEU A 26 -14.66 -3.48 16.72
CA LEU A 26 -13.63 -2.43 16.61
C LEU A 26 -14.27 -1.10 16.23
N VAL A 27 -13.89 0.00 16.88
CA VAL A 27 -14.34 1.36 16.50
C VAL A 27 -13.24 2.01 15.68
N CYS A 28 -13.58 2.51 14.49
CA CYS A 28 -12.64 3.21 13.64
C CYS A 28 -12.22 4.57 14.27
N SER A 29 -10.91 4.83 14.34
CA SER A 29 -10.36 6.11 14.83
C SER A 29 -10.72 7.30 13.94
N GLU A 30 -10.80 7.11 12.63
CA GLU A 30 -11.07 8.18 11.65
C GLU A 30 -12.55 8.55 11.56
N CYS A 31 -13.43 7.57 11.38
CA CYS A 31 -14.85 7.81 11.09
C CYS A 31 -15.80 7.36 12.21
N ARG A 32 -15.29 6.75 13.29
CA ARG A 32 -16.05 6.23 14.45
C ARG A 32 -17.05 5.11 14.14
N THR A 33 -17.02 4.56 12.93
CA THR A 33 -17.86 3.41 12.56
C THR A 33 -17.46 2.16 13.34
N VAL A 34 -18.47 1.41 13.79
CA VAL A 34 -18.29 0.12 14.47
C VAL A 34 -18.12 -0.97 13.41
N ASN A 35 -17.05 -1.74 13.52
CA ASN A 35 -16.65 -2.77 12.59
C ASN A 35 -16.73 -4.15 13.24
N PRO A 36 -17.11 -5.19 12.48
CA PRO A 36 -17.13 -6.55 12.98
C PRO A 36 -15.79 -6.99 13.57
N PRO A 37 -15.82 -7.90 14.54
CA PRO A 37 -14.62 -8.51 15.10
C PRO A 37 -13.74 -9.11 13.99
N GLY A 38 -12.43 -8.83 14.00
CA GLY A 38 -11.49 -9.35 13.00
C GLY A 38 -11.38 -8.55 11.69
N SER A 39 -12.09 -7.44 11.54
CA SER A 39 -11.98 -6.56 10.37
C SER A 39 -10.58 -5.94 10.26
N LYS A 40 -9.91 -6.08 9.10
CA LYS A 40 -8.60 -5.45 8.84
C LYS A 40 -8.71 -3.97 8.45
N PHE A 41 -9.81 -3.61 7.80
CA PHE A 41 -10.09 -2.26 7.32
C PHE A 41 -11.50 -1.84 7.75
N CYS A 42 -11.71 -0.53 7.86
CA CYS A 42 -13.03 0.01 8.12
C CYS A 42 -13.96 -0.19 6.91
N ASN A 43 -15.14 -0.74 7.15
CA ASN A 43 -16.17 -0.96 6.13
C ASN A 43 -16.83 0.33 5.60
N GLN A 44 -16.47 1.51 6.11
CA GLN A 44 -17.03 2.79 5.67
C GLN A 44 -15.97 3.74 5.07
N CYS A 45 -14.79 3.87 5.67
CA CYS A 45 -13.74 4.79 5.20
C CYS A 45 -12.46 4.10 4.71
N ALA A 46 -12.41 2.76 4.71
CA ALA A 46 -11.23 1.96 4.36
C ALA A 46 -9.97 2.18 5.23
N HIS A 47 -10.05 2.95 6.34
CA HIS A 47 -8.93 3.10 7.26
C HIS A 47 -8.50 1.74 7.84
N ASN A 48 -7.18 1.53 7.92
CA ASN A 48 -6.62 0.27 8.42
C ASN A 48 -6.79 0.19 9.95
N LEU A 49 -7.54 -0.82 10.41
CA LEU A 49 -7.85 -1.03 11.83
C LEU A 49 -6.81 -1.89 12.56
N THR A 50 -5.82 -2.42 11.83
CA THR A 50 -4.73 -3.25 12.39
C THR A 50 -3.50 -2.44 12.79
N VAL A 51 -3.46 -1.15 12.43
CA VAL A 51 -2.36 -0.26 12.81
C VAL A 51 -2.48 0.06 14.30
N THR A 52 -1.74 -0.68 15.12
CA THR A 52 -1.51 -0.29 16.51
C THR A 52 -0.57 0.91 16.56
N PRO A 53 -0.75 1.88 17.47
CA PRO A 53 0.16 3.03 17.62
C PRO A 53 1.61 2.65 17.97
N SER A 54 1.87 1.36 18.22
CA SER A 54 3.20 0.79 18.47
C SER A 54 3.91 0.27 17.22
N ASP A 55 3.26 0.22 16.06
CA ASP A 55 4.00 0.02 14.82
C ASP A 55 4.86 1.27 14.61
N PRO A 56 6.17 1.12 14.38
CA PRO A 56 7.01 2.27 14.07
C PRO A 56 6.36 2.96 12.88
N ALA A 57 5.99 4.22 13.08
CA ALA A 57 5.51 5.06 11.99
C ALA A 57 6.46 4.84 10.80
N PRO A 58 5.95 4.70 9.56
CA PRO A 58 6.82 4.65 8.40
C PRO A 58 7.80 5.80 8.57
N ILE A 59 9.11 5.47 8.65
CA ILE A 59 10.14 6.50 8.81
C ILE A 59 9.95 7.39 7.59
N GLU A 60 9.34 8.56 7.79
CA GLU A 60 9.20 9.53 6.74
C GLU A 60 10.61 10.00 6.44
N LEU A 61 11.17 9.43 5.37
CA LEU A 61 12.50 9.80 4.90
C LEU A 61 12.55 11.31 4.77
N SER A 62 13.62 11.89 5.30
CA SER A 62 13.90 13.31 5.12
C SER A 62 13.95 13.64 3.63
N PHE A 63 13.76 14.92 3.32
CA PHE A 63 13.82 15.39 1.93
C PHE A 63 15.15 15.00 1.25
N ASP A 64 16.26 15.09 1.98
CA ASP A 64 17.60 14.76 1.48
C ASP A 64 17.75 13.26 1.19
N GLU A 65 17.24 12.39 2.06
CA GLU A 65 17.26 10.94 1.83
C GLU A 65 16.40 10.52 0.63
N LYS A 66 15.26 11.18 0.43
CA LYS A 66 14.41 10.98 -0.76
C LYS A 66 15.18 11.39 -2.02
N LEU A 67 15.86 12.53 -1.98
CA LEU A 67 16.63 13.05 -3.12
C LEU A 67 17.81 12.14 -3.46
N ASP A 68 18.53 11.64 -2.47
CA ASP A 68 19.66 10.74 -2.66
C ASP A 68 19.24 9.39 -3.23
N LYS A 69 18.08 8.85 -2.81
CA LYS A 69 17.50 7.65 -3.44
C LYS A 69 17.19 7.89 -4.92
N ILE A 70 16.57 9.02 -5.26
CA ILE A 70 16.25 9.35 -6.65
C ILE A 70 17.53 9.46 -7.48
N ARG A 71 18.57 10.16 -6.96
CA ARG A 71 19.86 10.33 -7.64
C ARG A 71 20.57 9.01 -7.96
N ARG A 72 20.39 7.95 -7.17
CA ARG A 72 20.97 6.62 -7.46
C ARG A 72 20.45 6.00 -8.75
N TYR A 73 19.22 6.32 -9.14
CA TYR A 73 18.58 5.78 -10.36
C TYR A 73 18.65 6.75 -11.54
N LEU A 74 19.17 7.97 -11.35
CA LEU A 74 19.31 8.96 -12.42
C LEU A 74 20.71 8.87 -13.06
N PRO A 75 20.80 8.78 -14.40
CA PRO A 75 22.09 8.84 -15.10
C PRO A 75 22.85 10.13 -14.79
N LYS A 76 24.17 10.02 -14.62
CA LYS A 76 25.07 11.17 -14.48
C LYS A 76 24.95 12.07 -15.72
N GLY A 77 24.79 13.37 -15.52
CA GLY A 77 24.68 14.37 -16.60
C GLY A 77 23.27 14.53 -17.21
N LEU A 78 22.24 13.83 -16.71
CA LEU A 78 20.86 14.07 -17.18
C LEU A 78 20.41 15.51 -16.88
N THR A 79 20.77 16.04 -15.72
CA THR A 79 20.48 17.45 -15.34
C THR A 79 21.11 18.42 -16.33
N ASP A 80 22.37 18.23 -16.69
CA ASP A 80 23.08 19.10 -17.64
C ASP A 80 22.48 19.00 -19.05
N LYS A 81 22.05 17.80 -19.45
CA LYS A 81 21.31 17.58 -20.70
C LYS A 81 19.96 18.31 -20.70
N ILE A 82 19.19 18.24 -19.62
CA ILE A 82 17.90 18.93 -19.50
C ILE A 82 18.10 20.45 -19.53
N LEU A 83 19.06 20.97 -18.76
CA LEU A 83 19.33 22.42 -18.69
C LEU A 83 19.85 22.98 -20.01
N SER A 84 20.73 22.26 -20.72
CA SER A 84 21.24 22.68 -22.03
C SER A 84 20.21 22.63 -23.16
N GLN A 85 19.12 21.87 -22.98
CA GLN A 85 18.07 21.71 -23.98
C GLN A 85 16.79 22.49 -23.66
N ARG A 86 16.67 23.12 -22.49
CA ARG A 86 15.44 23.75 -21.95
C ARG A 86 14.65 24.60 -22.94
N ASP A 87 15.33 25.41 -23.75
CA ASP A 87 14.70 26.35 -24.69
C ASP A 87 14.54 25.77 -26.11
N ARG A 88 14.91 24.50 -26.32
CA ARG A 88 14.93 23.79 -27.62
C ARG A 88 13.98 22.58 -27.68
N ILE A 89 13.20 22.31 -26.64
CA ILE A 89 12.43 21.06 -26.54
C ILE A 89 11.05 21.19 -27.20
N GLU A 90 10.95 20.74 -28.46
CA GLU A 90 9.66 20.35 -29.08
C GLU A 90 9.35 18.84 -28.91
N GLY A 91 10.24 18.09 -28.22
CA GLY A 91 10.07 16.66 -27.91
C GLY A 91 11.40 15.88 -27.97
N GLU A 92 11.51 14.77 -27.24
CA GLU A 92 12.70 13.91 -27.24
C GLU A 92 12.49 12.68 -28.16
N ARG A 93 13.25 12.59 -29.25
CA ARG A 93 13.30 11.37 -30.08
C ARG A 93 14.31 10.39 -29.49
N LYS A 94 13.85 9.25 -28.97
CA LYS A 94 14.72 8.16 -28.49
C LYS A 94 14.67 6.98 -29.43
N GLN A 95 15.81 6.39 -29.69
CA GLN A 95 15.88 5.07 -30.31
C GLN A 95 15.49 4.04 -29.25
N VAL A 96 14.45 3.27 -29.53
CA VAL A 96 13.96 2.20 -28.66
C VAL A 96 14.00 0.89 -29.42
N THR A 97 14.38 -0.19 -28.75
CA THR A 97 14.27 -1.55 -29.28
C THR A 97 12.95 -2.13 -28.81
N VAL A 98 12.05 -2.42 -29.75
CA VAL A 98 10.77 -3.07 -29.46
C VAL A 98 10.91 -4.56 -29.78
N MET A 99 10.68 -5.42 -28.80
CA MET A 99 10.63 -6.86 -28.97
C MET A 99 9.18 -7.31 -29.11
N PHE A 100 8.84 -7.92 -30.23
CA PHE A 100 7.58 -8.62 -30.42
C PHE A 100 7.82 -10.11 -30.18
N CYS A 101 7.18 -10.66 -29.15
CA CYS A 101 7.16 -12.09 -28.90
C CYS A 101 5.71 -12.55 -28.87
N ASP A 102 5.40 -13.58 -29.65
CA ASP A 102 4.18 -14.35 -29.45
C ASP A 102 4.41 -15.32 -28.29
N MET A 103 3.44 -15.39 -27.38
CA MET A 103 3.48 -16.36 -26.29
C MET A 103 2.66 -17.57 -26.70
N GLU A 104 3.28 -18.75 -26.74
CA GLU A 104 2.58 -20.00 -27.00
C GLU A 104 1.42 -20.15 -26.01
N GLY A 105 0.20 -20.34 -26.55
CA GLY A 105 -1.00 -20.49 -25.73
C GLY A 105 -1.63 -19.20 -25.20
N PHE A 106 -1.20 -18.01 -25.65
CA PHE A 106 -1.77 -16.72 -25.23
C PHE A 106 -3.29 -16.66 -25.36
N THR A 107 -3.85 -17.10 -26.49
CA THR A 107 -5.30 -17.06 -26.76
C THR A 107 -6.11 -17.78 -25.69
N ALA A 108 -5.72 -19.03 -25.36
CA ALA A 108 -6.44 -19.82 -24.36
C ALA A 108 -6.31 -19.27 -22.93
N LEU A 109 -5.27 -18.48 -22.65
CA LEU A 109 -5.05 -17.84 -21.36
C LEU A 109 -5.85 -16.55 -21.21
N ALA A 110 -5.95 -15.75 -22.27
CA ALA A 110 -6.71 -14.50 -22.30
C ALA A 110 -8.23 -14.72 -22.15
N GLU A 111 -8.76 -15.83 -22.67
CA GLU A 111 -10.18 -16.18 -22.58
C GLU A 111 -10.65 -16.63 -21.18
N LYS A 112 -9.73 -16.78 -20.22
CA LYS A 112 -10.02 -17.22 -18.83
C LYS A 112 -10.04 -16.09 -17.79
N LEU A 113 -9.78 -14.85 -18.21
CA LEU A 113 -9.83 -13.65 -17.37
C LEU A 113 -11.20 -12.97 -17.47
#